data_AF-A0ABD1XM61-F1
#
_entry.id   AF-A0ABD1XM61-F1
#
_cell.length_a   1.000
_cell.length_b   1.000
_cell.length_c   1.000
_cell.angle_alpha   90.00
_cell.angle_beta   90.00
_cell.angle_gamma   90.00
#
_symmetry.space_group_name_H-M   'P 1'
#
loop_
_entity.id
_entity.type
_entity.pdbx_description
1 polymer ?
#
loop_
_entity_poly.entity_id
_entity_poly.type
_entity_poly.pdbx_seq_one_letter_code
_entity_poly.pdbx_strand_id
1 'polypeptide(L)'
;MAVGVLALQGSFKEHIVALKKLGVEAVEVRKPEQLIGLAGLIIPGGESTTMAKLAEEYSLIPALKEFASGGKPIWGTCAGLIFLADKAVGQKSGGQALLGGLDCTVHRNFFGSQLNSFETELPAPAALTELGGTESFRAVFIRAPAIVDAGPDVDVLAALELPSGESGASSLEKKTEEKGKKVIVAVRQGNLLATAFHPELTSDSRWHSLFLKMLPKGGKAEVQQAKEQETEEQVVRVLRPFTDPKDLPVFRDSSFLVFE
;
A
#
# COMPACT_ATOMS: atom_id res chain seq x y z
N MET A 1 -3.86 5.22 20.87
CA MET A 1 -2.61 4.97 20.13
C MET A 1 -2.68 5.76 18.85
N ALA A 2 -1.65 6.56 18.54
CA ALA A 2 -1.61 7.38 17.34
C ALA A 2 -0.84 6.68 16.22
N VAL A 3 -1.36 6.78 14.99
CA VAL A 3 -0.71 6.30 13.76
C VAL A 3 -0.31 7.52 12.94
N GLY A 4 0.96 7.57 12.53
CA GLY A 4 1.42 8.60 11.60
C GLY A 4 1.02 8.31 10.17
N VAL A 5 0.78 9.34 9.39
CA VAL A 5 0.71 9.27 7.93
C VAL A 5 1.68 10.31 7.37
N LEU A 6 2.65 9.87 6.56
CA LEU A 6 3.61 10.79 5.93
C LEU A 6 2.87 11.75 4.99
N ALA A 7 2.93 13.05 5.28
CA ALA A 7 2.09 14.08 4.66
C ALA A 7 2.91 15.12 3.88
N LEU A 8 3.95 14.66 3.19
CA LEU A 8 4.79 15.47 2.30
C LEU A 8 4.11 15.72 0.95
N GLN A 9 3.53 14.66 0.39
CA GLN A 9 2.78 14.65 -0.86
C GLN A 9 1.98 13.33 -0.90
N GLY A 10 0.91 13.26 -1.70
CA GLY A 10 0.22 12.01 -1.99
C GLY A 10 -1.14 11.86 -1.28
N SER A 11 -1.66 10.63 -1.25
CA SER A 11 -2.99 10.28 -0.74
C SER A 11 -3.05 10.14 0.80
N PHE A 12 -2.39 11.05 1.53
CA PHE A 12 -2.34 10.98 3.00
C PHE A 12 -3.72 11.25 3.63
N LYS A 13 -4.55 12.10 3.02
CA LYS A 13 -5.88 12.45 3.55
C LYS A 13 -6.81 11.24 3.53
N GLU A 14 -6.74 10.45 2.47
CA GLU A 14 -7.52 9.23 2.27
C GLU A 14 -7.17 8.19 3.35
N HIS A 15 -5.88 8.01 3.64
CA HIS A 15 -5.44 7.17 4.76
C HIS A 15 -5.91 7.71 6.12
N ILE A 16 -5.85 9.02 6.36
CA ILE A 16 -6.35 9.64 7.60
C ILE A 16 -7.85 9.38 7.77
N VAL A 17 -8.65 9.53 6.71
CA VAL A 17 -10.08 9.25 6.73
C VAL A 17 -10.34 7.78 7.06
N ALA A 18 -9.60 6.85 6.46
CA ALA A 18 -9.72 5.43 6.73
C ALA A 18 -9.37 5.07 8.19
N LEU A 19 -8.30 5.66 8.75
CA LEU A 19 -7.93 5.49 10.15
C LEU A 19 -8.99 6.05 11.12
N LYS A 20 -9.53 7.24 10.83
CA LYS A 20 -10.60 7.85 11.62
C LYS A 20 -11.87 7.00 11.65
N LYS A 21 -12.25 6.39 10.52
CA LYS A 21 -13.38 5.44 10.45
C LYS A 21 -13.19 4.23 11.37
N LEU A 22 -11.94 3.84 11.62
CA LEU A 22 -11.57 2.74 12.53
C LEU A 22 -11.34 3.21 13.97
N GLY A 23 -11.65 4.48 14.29
CA GLY A 23 -11.50 5.04 15.64
C GLY A 23 -10.05 5.30 16.06
N VAL A 24 -9.13 5.38 15.10
CA VAL A 24 -7.69 5.61 15.37
C VAL A 24 -7.34 7.08 15.15
N GLU A 25 -6.57 7.63 16.09
CA GLU A 25 -5.97 8.95 15.95
C GLU A 25 -4.88 8.93 14.89
N ALA A 26 -5.05 9.74 13.84
CA ALA A 26 -4.10 9.86 12.74
C ALA A 26 -3.35 11.19 12.82
N VAL A 27 -2.01 11.13 12.79
CA VAL A 27 -1.12 12.29 12.88
C VAL A 27 -0.44 12.50 11.53
N GLU A 28 -0.55 13.72 10.99
CA GLU A 28 0.20 14.10 9.79
C GLU A 28 1.68 14.28 10.13
N VAL A 29 2.55 13.51 9.47
CA VAL A 29 4.00 13.59 9.65
C VAL A 29 4.60 14.39 8.50
N ARG A 30 5.10 15.59 8.81
CA ARG A 30 5.84 16.50 7.92
C ARG A 30 7.24 16.82 8.42
N LYS A 31 7.52 16.53 9.69
CA LYS A 31 8.80 16.81 10.36
C LYS A 31 9.24 15.64 11.25
N PRO A 32 10.55 15.48 11.50
CA PRO A 32 11.08 14.38 12.31
C PRO A 32 10.45 14.26 13.69
N GLU A 33 10.18 15.37 14.38
CA GLU A 33 9.69 15.38 15.76
C GLU A 33 8.28 14.78 15.88
N GLN A 34 7.52 14.76 14.78
CA GLN A 34 6.18 14.19 14.73
C GLN A 34 6.16 12.66 14.66
N LEU A 35 7.32 12.02 14.48
CA LEU A 35 7.47 10.56 14.58
C LEU A 35 7.50 10.08 16.03
N ILE A 36 7.79 10.97 16.97
CA ILE A 36 7.93 10.65 18.39
C ILE A 36 6.57 10.21 18.94
N GLY A 37 6.56 9.08 19.67
CA GLY A 37 5.35 8.57 20.32
C GLY A 37 4.35 7.84 19.42
N LEU A 38 4.55 7.82 18.09
CA LEU A 38 3.68 7.06 17.19
C LEU A 38 3.80 5.56 17.40
N ALA A 39 2.68 4.84 17.28
CA ALA A 39 2.62 3.39 17.38
C ALA A 39 3.00 2.70 16.05
N GLY A 40 2.81 3.39 14.92
CA GLY A 40 3.14 2.94 13.57
C GLY A 40 3.03 4.08 12.57
N LEU A 41 3.46 3.83 11.33
CA LEU A 41 3.52 4.82 10.26
C LEU A 41 2.96 4.28 8.95
N ILE A 42 2.16 5.08 8.25
CA ILE A 42 1.77 4.84 6.86
C ILE A 42 2.54 5.79 5.95
N ILE A 43 3.18 5.25 4.92
CA ILE A 43 3.78 5.98 3.80
C ILE A 43 2.82 5.85 2.62
N PRO A 44 2.08 6.92 2.26
CA PRO A 44 0.99 6.81 1.30
C PRO A 44 1.48 6.69 -0.15
N GLY A 45 0.53 6.45 -1.05
CA GLY A 45 0.74 6.58 -2.49
C GLY A 45 0.93 8.04 -2.91
N GLY A 46 1.58 8.26 -4.05
CA GLY A 46 1.94 9.60 -4.51
C GLY A 46 3.02 9.58 -5.59
N GLU A 47 3.74 10.70 -5.74
CA GLU A 47 4.91 10.81 -6.60
C GLU A 47 6.16 10.54 -5.74
N SER A 48 6.72 9.35 -5.90
CA SER A 48 7.80 8.87 -5.04
C SER A 48 9.07 9.72 -5.09
N THR A 49 9.40 10.34 -6.23
CA THR A 49 10.60 11.18 -6.35
C THR A 49 10.42 12.53 -5.66
N THR A 50 9.24 13.13 -5.73
CA THR A 50 8.87 14.36 -5.01
C THR A 50 8.89 14.10 -3.51
N MET A 51 8.26 13.01 -3.07
CA MET A 51 8.29 12.61 -1.66
C MET A 51 9.73 12.42 -1.16
N ALA A 52 10.62 11.84 -1.99
CA ALA A 52 12.00 11.57 -1.58
C ALA A 52 12.79 12.87 -1.45
N LYS A 53 12.66 13.78 -2.44
CA LYS A 53 13.28 15.11 -2.40
C LYS A 53 12.84 15.92 -1.19
N LEU A 54 11.53 15.96 -0.91
CA LEU A 54 11.00 16.66 0.26
C LEU A 54 11.47 16.01 1.57
N ALA A 55 11.54 14.68 1.63
CA ALA A 55 12.04 13.98 2.79
C ALA A 55 13.53 14.23 3.04
N GLU A 56 14.34 14.36 1.99
CA GLU A 56 15.74 14.77 2.08
C GLU A 56 15.86 16.22 2.57
N GLU A 57 15.12 17.15 1.95
CA GLU A 57 15.13 18.57 2.27
C GLU A 57 14.75 18.84 3.74
N TYR A 58 13.77 18.11 4.27
CA TYR A 58 13.34 18.24 5.67
C TYR A 58 14.06 17.32 6.65
N SER A 59 15.18 16.69 6.24
CA SER A 59 15.95 15.77 7.09
C SER A 59 15.11 14.63 7.70
N LEU A 60 14.06 14.21 6.99
CA LEU A 60 13.17 13.13 7.39
C LEU A 60 13.73 11.76 7.07
N ILE A 61 14.57 11.61 6.03
CA ILE A 61 15.12 10.30 5.66
C ILE A 61 15.84 9.61 6.83
N PRO A 62 16.75 10.26 7.58
CA PRO A 62 17.38 9.65 8.76
C PRO A 62 16.36 9.23 9.82
N ALA A 63 15.39 10.11 10.14
CA ALA A 63 14.38 9.84 11.16
C ALA A 63 13.42 8.70 10.77
N LEU A 64 13.07 8.59 9.48
CA LEU A 64 12.27 7.49 8.95
C LEU A 64 13.02 6.16 9.01
N LYS A 65 14.33 6.15 8.73
CA LYS A 65 15.18 4.97 8.88
C LYS A 65 15.31 4.53 10.33
N GLU A 66 15.47 5.47 11.25
CA GLU A 66 15.45 5.20 12.69
C GLU A 66 14.10 4.64 13.16
N PHE A 67 13.00 5.22 12.66
CA PHE A 67 11.66 4.69 12.96
C PHE A 67 11.49 3.24 12.46
N ALA A 68 11.98 2.95 11.25
CA ALA A 68 11.93 1.61 10.65
C ALA A 68 12.78 0.59 11.42
N SER A 69 13.99 0.96 11.84
CA SER A 69 14.86 0.08 12.63
C SER A 69 14.36 -0.14 14.06
N GLY A 70 13.52 0.76 14.59
CA GLY A 70 12.89 0.65 15.90
C GLY A 70 11.81 -0.44 16.02
N GLY A 71 11.55 -1.22 14.97
CA GLY A 71 10.62 -2.37 14.99
C GLY A 71 9.14 -2.00 15.03
N LYS A 72 8.80 -0.71 14.96
CA LYS A 72 7.40 -0.25 14.88
C LYS A 72 6.82 -0.54 13.50
N PRO A 73 5.53 -0.89 13.38
CA PRO A 73 4.97 -1.18 12.08
C PRO A 73 5.00 -0.01 11.10
N ILE A 74 5.39 -0.29 9.87
CA ILE A 74 5.30 0.64 8.75
C ILE A 74 4.53 0.00 7.61
N TRP A 75 3.60 0.76 7.02
CA TRP A 75 2.87 0.35 5.83
C TRP A 75 3.12 1.31 4.67
N GLY A 76 3.69 0.78 3.58
CA GLY A 76 3.86 1.52 2.33
C GLY A 76 2.81 1.18 1.27
N THR A 77 2.04 2.15 0.81
CA THR A 77 1.12 1.99 -0.34
C THR A 77 1.67 2.65 -1.59
N CYS A 78 1.68 1.96 -2.73
CA CYS A 78 2.16 2.45 -4.03
C CYS A 78 3.56 3.12 -3.95
N ALA A 79 3.64 4.44 -3.84
CA ALA A 79 4.90 5.17 -3.61
C ALA A 79 5.60 4.75 -2.31
N GLY A 80 4.85 4.48 -1.23
CA GLY A 80 5.40 3.96 0.01
C GLY A 80 6.01 2.56 -0.12
N LEU A 81 5.45 1.68 -0.96
CA LEU A 81 6.08 0.41 -1.30
C LEU A 81 7.45 0.65 -1.96
N ILE A 82 7.55 1.63 -2.86
CA ILE A 82 8.82 1.99 -3.48
C ILE A 82 9.84 2.45 -2.44
N PHE A 83 9.41 3.23 -1.44
CA PHE A 83 10.30 3.69 -0.35
C PHE A 83 10.85 2.53 0.49
N LEU A 84 10.02 1.54 0.82
CA LEU A 84 10.40 0.45 1.73
C LEU A 84 11.27 -0.62 1.06
N ALA A 85 11.20 -0.77 -0.26
CA ALA A 85 11.97 -1.77 -0.98
C ALA A 85 13.48 -1.53 -0.89
N ASP A 86 14.26 -2.60 -0.74
CA ASP A 86 15.73 -2.56 -0.76
C ASP A 86 16.29 -2.23 -2.15
N LYS A 87 15.57 -2.60 -3.21
CA LYS A 87 15.99 -2.36 -4.60
C LYS A 87 14.83 -1.84 -5.43
N ALA A 88 15.09 -0.86 -6.29
CA ALA A 88 14.12 -0.32 -7.24
C ALA A 88 14.69 -0.26 -8.65
N VAL A 89 13.92 -0.74 -9.63
CA VAL A 89 14.23 -0.70 -11.07
C VAL A 89 13.18 0.13 -11.84
N GLY A 90 13.47 0.46 -13.11
CA GLY A 90 12.60 1.32 -13.92
C GLY A 90 12.71 2.81 -13.54
N GLN A 91 13.84 3.23 -12.97
CA GLN A 91 14.13 4.62 -12.60
C GLN A 91 14.72 5.40 -13.80
N LYS A 92 14.40 6.69 -13.91
CA LYS A 92 15.16 7.61 -14.77
C LYS A 92 16.53 7.90 -14.13
N SER A 93 17.51 8.33 -14.92
CA SER A 93 18.84 8.71 -14.47
C SER A 93 18.77 9.67 -13.27
N GLY A 94 19.48 9.34 -12.17
CA GLY A 94 19.50 10.13 -10.93
C GLY A 94 19.04 9.36 -9.68
N GLY A 95 18.42 8.19 -9.84
CA GLY A 95 18.00 7.36 -8.71
C GLY A 95 16.93 8.02 -7.83
N GLN A 96 16.54 7.33 -6.76
CA GLN A 96 15.71 7.88 -5.68
C GLN A 96 16.21 7.27 -4.37
N ALA A 97 16.27 8.05 -3.29
CA ALA A 97 16.50 7.49 -1.97
C ALA A 97 15.41 6.45 -1.62
N LEU A 98 15.87 5.29 -1.20
CA LEU A 98 15.07 4.23 -0.60
C LEU A 98 15.31 4.25 0.91
N LEU A 99 14.26 4.02 1.69
CA LEU A 99 14.40 3.76 3.11
C LEU A 99 15.01 2.37 3.32
N GLY A 100 14.55 1.40 2.52
CA GLY A 100 14.91 0.00 2.66
C GLY A 100 14.27 -0.66 3.88
N GLY A 101 14.60 -1.93 4.08
CA GLY A 101 14.12 -2.78 5.16
C GLY A 101 13.17 -3.88 4.70
N LEU A 102 12.56 -3.74 3.52
CA LEU A 102 11.80 -4.79 2.84
C LEU A 102 12.70 -5.44 1.79
N ASP A 103 13.01 -6.72 1.97
CA ASP A 103 13.86 -7.53 1.09
C ASP A 103 13.10 -7.88 -0.19
N CYS A 104 12.93 -6.87 -1.05
CA CYS A 104 12.28 -7.02 -2.34
C CYS A 104 12.87 -6.09 -3.39
N THR A 105 12.68 -6.47 -4.65
CA THR A 105 12.94 -5.62 -5.80
C THR A 105 11.63 -5.12 -6.36
N VAL A 106 11.46 -3.80 -6.39
CA VAL A 106 10.27 -3.13 -6.95
C VAL A 106 10.57 -2.58 -8.35
N HIS A 107 9.65 -2.78 -9.29
CA HIS A 107 9.66 -2.09 -10.58
C HIS A 107 8.68 -0.93 -10.56
N ARG A 108 9.18 0.29 -10.81
CA ARG A 108 8.34 1.49 -10.83
C ARG A 108 7.47 1.55 -12.09
N ASN A 109 6.25 2.05 -11.97
CA ASN A 109 5.29 2.19 -13.09
C ASN A 109 5.20 0.90 -13.94
N PHE A 110 5.17 -0.27 -13.28
CA PHE A 110 5.28 -1.57 -13.95
C PHE A 110 4.14 -1.79 -14.96
N PHE A 111 2.95 -1.29 -14.65
CA PHE A 111 1.76 -1.40 -15.52
C PHE A 111 1.67 -0.28 -16.56
N GLY A 112 2.66 0.62 -16.65
CA GLY A 112 2.73 1.66 -17.67
C GLY A 112 2.25 3.05 -17.22
N SER A 113 1.78 3.84 -18.19
CA SER A 113 1.33 5.23 -18.00
C SER A 113 -0.01 5.34 -17.26
N GLN A 114 -0.44 6.58 -16.96
CA GLN A 114 -1.73 6.85 -16.31
C GLN A 114 -2.92 6.18 -16.99
N LEU A 115 -2.91 6.10 -18.34
CA LEU A 115 -3.98 5.49 -19.13
C LEU A 115 -4.11 3.98 -18.89
N ASN A 116 -3.07 3.35 -18.37
CA ASN A 116 -3.03 1.92 -18.05
C ASN A 116 -3.38 1.64 -16.58
N SER A 117 -3.92 2.63 -15.86
CA SER A 117 -4.42 2.42 -14.50
C SER A 117 -5.72 1.61 -14.56
N PHE A 118 -5.88 0.66 -13.64
CA PHE A 118 -7.01 -0.27 -13.65
C PHE A 118 -7.41 -0.66 -12.23
N GLU A 119 -8.53 -1.37 -12.13
CA GLU A 119 -8.94 -2.05 -10.91
C GLU A 119 -9.34 -3.50 -11.19
N THR A 120 -9.23 -4.34 -10.17
CA THR A 120 -9.64 -5.73 -10.24
C THR A 120 -9.95 -6.30 -8.86
N GLU A 121 -10.71 -7.39 -8.83
CA GLU A 121 -10.94 -8.16 -7.61
C GLU A 121 -9.82 -9.20 -7.44
N LEU A 122 -9.19 -9.19 -6.26
CA LEU A 122 -8.17 -10.17 -5.88
C LEU A 122 -8.67 -11.02 -4.71
N PRO A 123 -8.30 -12.31 -4.61
CA PRO A 123 -8.60 -13.11 -3.44
C PRO A 123 -8.02 -12.48 -2.17
N ALA A 124 -8.81 -12.43 -1.12
CA ALA A 124 -8.36 -11.98 0.18
C ALA A 124 -7.41 -13.04 0.78
N PRO A 125 -6.18 -12.67 1.20
CA PRO A 125 -5.33 -13.58 1.96
C PRO A 125 -5.97 -13.96 3.30
N ALA A 126 -5.48 -15.04 3.91
CA ALA A 126 -5.92 -15.48 5.24
C ALA A 126 -5.92 -14.35 6.28
N ALA A 127 -4.90 -13.50 6.26
CA ALA A 127 -4.78 -12.35 7.16
C ALA A 127 -5.94 -11.33 7.02
N LEU A 128 -6.58 -11.26 5.85
CA LEU A 128 -7.76 -10.44 5.59
C LEU A 128 -9.07 -11.19 5.88
N THR A 129 -9.16 -12.47 5.54
CA THR A 129 -10.38 -13.26 5.81
C THR A 129 -10.60 -13.49 7.30
N GLU A 130 -9.53 -13.59 8.11
CA GLU A 130 -9.59 -13.64 9.58
C GLU A 130 -10.14 -12.35 10.22
N LEU A 131 -10.18 -11.23 9.48
CA LEU A 131 -10.83 -9.99 9.92
C LEU A 131 -12.34 -9.99 9.65
N GLY A 132 -12.85 -11.02 8.98
CA GLY A 132 -14.21 -11.08 8.43
C GLY A 132 -14.32 -10.38 7.06
N GLY A 133 -15.49 -10.45 6.45
CA GLY A 133 -15.78 -9.86 5.14
C GLY A 133 -15.73 -10.85 3.99
N THR A 134 -15.59 -10.33 2.77
CA THR A 134 -15.67 -11.09 1.51
C THR A 134 -14.39 -11.90 1.24
N GLU A 135 -14.49 -12.98 0.47
CA GLU A 135 -13.33 -13.78 0.04
C GLU A 135 -12.44 -13.09 -0.99
N SER A 136 -12.85 -11.92 -1.48
CA SER A 136 -12.09 -11.05 -2.36
C SER A 136 -12.00 -9.63 -1.83
N PHE A 137 -11.10 -8.82 -2.39
CA PHE A 137 -11.04 -7.39 -2.18
C PHE A 137 -10.80 -6.65 -3.50
N ARG A 138 -11.31 -5.43 -3.59
CA ARG A 138 -11.07 -4.53 -4.72
C ARG A 138 -9.68 -3.93 -4.63
N ALA A 139 -8.86 -4.16 -5.64
CA ALA A 139 -7.51 -3.61 -5.76
C ALA A 139 -7.46 -2.53 -6.84
N VAL A 140 -7.12 -1.29 -6.43
CA VAL A 140 -7.08 -0.09 -7.29
C VAL A 140 -5.62 0.23 -7.64
N PHE A 141 -5.24 0.10 -8.91
CA PHE A 141 -3.87 0.27 -9.40
C PHE A 141 -3.75 1.55 -10.22
N ILE A 142 -3.07 2.57 -9.68
CA ILE A 142 -2.85 3.85 -10.36
C ILE A 142 -1.35 4.01 -10.62
N ARG A 143 -0.95 3.88 -11.90
CA ARG A 143 0.47 3.84 -12.31
C ARG A 143 1.32 2.94 -11.42
N ALA A 144 0.73 1.82 -11.01
CA ALA A 144 1.23 1.09 -9.86
C ALA A 144 2.63 0.51 -10.11
N PRO A 145 3.47 0.44 -9.06
CA PRO A 145 4.65 -0.42 -9.09
C PRO A 145 4.26 -1.90 -9.06
N ALA A 146 5.25 -2.78 -9.20
CA ALA A 146 5.10 -4.20 -8.91
C ALA A 146 6.33 -4.74 -8.20
N ILE A 147 6.16 -5.75 -7.36
CA ILE A 147 7.28 -6.48 -6.76
C ILE A 147 7.68 -7.59 -7.73
N VAL A 148 8.90 -7.48 -8.27
CA VAL A 148 9.42 -8.41 -9.29
C VAL A 148 10.28 -9.52 -8.69
N ASP A 149 10.73 -9.33 -7.45
CA ASP A 149 11.52 -10.29 -6.68
C ASP A 149 11.30 -10.04 -5.19
N ALA A 150 11.20 -11.09 -4.39
CA ALA A 150 10.99 -11.02 -2.95
C ALA A 150 11.86 -12.08 -2.25
N GLY A 151 12.48 -11.69 -1.15
CA GLY A 151 13.35 -12.56 -0.35
C GLY A 151 12.60 -13.71 0.32
N PRO A 152 13.33 -14.70 0.86
CA PRO A 152 12.75 -15.91 1.44
C PRO A 152 11.91 -15.64 2.70
N ASP A 153 12.20 -14.56 3.43
CA ASP A 153 11.49 -14.18 4.66
C ASP A 153 10.28 -13.25 4.39
N VAL A 154 9.99 -12.96 3.11
CA VAL A 154 8.87 -12.11 2.71
C VAL A 154 7.61 -12.94 2.52
N ASP A 155 6.60 -12.66 3.33
CA ASP A 155 5.27 -13.24 3.25
C ASP A 155 4.47 -12.58 2.12
N VAL A 156 4.17 -13.34 1.05
CA VAL A 156 3.40 -12.85 -0.09
C VAL A 156 1.90 -12.94 0.20
N LEU A 157 1.27 -11.77 0.37
CA LEU A 157 -0.13 -11.65 0.74
C LEU A 157 -1.06 -11.59 -0.47
N ALA A 158 -0.63 -11.04 -1.60
CA ALA A 158 -1.44 -11.02 -2.82
C ALA A 158 -0.59 -10.96 -4.08
N ALA A 159 -1.07 -11.61 -5.14
CA ALA A 159 -0.48 -11.59 -6.47
C ALA A 159 -1.56 -11.47 -7.56
N LEU A 160 -1.23 -10.73 -8.62
CA LEU A 160 -2.03 -10.59 -9.83
C LEU A 160 -1.53 -11.58 -10.90
N GLU A 161 -2.45 -12.29 -11.54
CA GLU A 161 -2.12 -13.10 -12.72
C GLU A 161 -2.30 -12.25 -13.97
N LEU A 162 -1.22 -12.02 -14.71
CA LEU A 162 -1.29 -11.30 -15.98
C LEU A 162 -1.76 -12.22 -17.11
N PRO A 163 -2.68 -11.75 -17.98
CA PRO A 163 -3.03 -12.47 -19.21
C PRO A 163 -1.76 -12.73 -20.04
N SER A 164 -1.66 -13.94 -20.57
CA SER A 164 -0.56 -14.31 -21.47
C SER A 164 -0.81 -13.62 -22.82
N GLY A 165 -0.26 -12.42 -23.06
CA GLY A 165 -0.25 -11.85 -24.42
C GLY A 165 -0.42 -10.35 -24.63
N GLU A 166 -0.59 -9.50 -23.62
CA GLU A 166 -0.66 -8.05 -23.84
C GLU A 166 0.54 -7.30 -23.24
N SER A 167 1.49 -7.02 -24.13
CA SER A 167 2.72 -6.27 -23.93
C SER A 167 2.44 -4.81 -23.53
N GLY A 168 2.37 -4.56 -22.23
CA GLY A 168 2.56 -3.22 -21.63
C GLY A 168 3.89 -3.07 -20.87
N ALA A 169 4.56 -4.19 -20.56
CA ALA A 169 5.82 -4.20 -19.81
C ALA A 169 7.02 -4.07 -20.76
N SER A 170 7.35 -2.86 -21.17
CA SER A 170 8.57 -2.60 -21.95
C SER A 170 9.81 -3.11 -21.21
N SER A 171 10.60 -3.94 -21.90
CA SER A 171 12.01 -4.28 -21.63
C SER A 171 12.35 -5.44 -20.67
N LEU A 172 11.38 -6.19 -20.14
CA LEU A 172 11.65 -7.42 -19.35
C LEU A 172 11.33 -8.72 -20.08
N GLU A 173 10.99 -8.64 -21.37
CA GLU A 173 10.48 -9.73 -22.22
C GLU A 173 11.48 -10.88 -22.52
N LYS A 174 12.60 -11.02 -21.83
CA LYS A 174 13.63 -12.03 -22.20
C LYS A 174 14.04 -13.06 -21.16
N LYS A 175 13.34 -13.23 -20.03
CA LYS A 175 13.79 -14.24 -19.02
C LYS A 175 12.77 -15.20 -18.42
N THR A 176 11.50 -15.18 -18.80
CA THR A 176 10.53 -16.14 -18.24
C THR A 176 9.47 -16.46 -19.29
N GLU A 177 9.82 -17.37 -20.20
CA GLU A 177 8.83 -18.17 -20.92
C GLU A 177 8.37 -19.27 -19.97
N GLU A 178 7.27 -19.05 -19.24
CA GLU A 178 6.43 -20.11 -18.68
C GLU A 178 5.14 -19.48 -18.12
N LYS A 179 4.01 -20.14 -18.42
CA LYS A 179 2.62 -19.88 -17.96
C LYS A 179 2.41 -18.73 -16.96
N GLY A 180 1.64 -17.72 -17.39
CA GLY A 180 0.97 -16.74 -16.53
C GLY A 180 1.88 -16.05 -15.53
N LYS A 181 2.44 -14.88 -15.88
CA LYS A 181 3.30 -14.11 -14.98
C LYS A 181 2.49 -13.67 -13.75
N LYS A 182 2.69 -14.36 -12.63
CA LYS A 182 2.24 -13.91 -11.31
C LYS A 182 3.08 -12.71 -10.90
N VAL A 183 2.40 -11.60 -10.62
CA VAL A 183 3.00 -10.34 -10.22
C VAL A 183 2.62 -10.08 -8.78
N ILE A 184 3.61 -9.98 -7.89
CA ILE A 184 3.37 -9.76 -6.46
C ILE A 184 2.93 -8.30 -6.26
N VAL A 185 1.83 -8.11 -5.52
CA VAL A 185 1.19 -6.80 -5.31
C VAL A 185 0.90 -6.49 -3.84
N ALA A 186 1.03 -7.45 -2.93
CA ALA A 186 1.06 -7.19 -1.49
C ALA A 186 2.00 -8.17 -0.79
N VAL A 187 2.79 -7.65 0.16
CA VAL A 187 3.75 -8.43 0.95
C VAL A 187 3.82 -7.92 2.38
N ARG A 188 4.31 -8.78 3.28
CA ARG A 188 4.67 -8.44 4.65
C ARG A 188 6.02 -9.07 5.00
N GLN A 189 6.86 -8.33 5.73
CA GLN A 189 8.10 -8.84 6.30
C GLN A 189 8.27 -8.26 7.71
N GLY A 190 8.13 -9.10 8.73
CA GLY A 190 8.15 -8.65 10.12
C GLY A 190 7.12 -7.55 10.38
N ASN A 191 7.59 -6.36 10.77
CA ASN A 191 6.79 -5.16 11.04
C ASN A 191 6.48 -4.32 9.78
N LEU A 192 6.95 -4.72 8.59
CA LEU A 192 6.72 -3.98 7.35
C LEU A 192 5.57 -4.61 6.56
N LEU A 193 4.61 -3.78 6.13
CA LEU A 193 3.55 -4.12 5.20
C LEU A 193 3.73 -3.28 3.94
N ALA A 194 3.51 -3.85 2.76
CA ALA A 194 3.56 -3.07 1.53
C ALA A 194 2.54 -3.55 0.50
N THR A 195 1.87 -2.60 -0.16
CA THR A 195 0.88 -2.86 -1.20
C THR A 195 1.13 -2.00 -2.43
N ALA A 196 1.02 -2.58 -3.63
CA ALA A 196 1.15 -1.87 -4.90
C ALA A 196 -0.13 -1.10 -5.30
N PHE A 197 -1.28 -1.50 -4.74
CA PHE A 197 -2.57 -0.85 -4.94
C PHE A 197 -2.89 0.14 -3.82
N HIS A 198 -4.00 0.88 -4.02
CA HIS A 198 -4.50 1.94 -3.15
C HIS A 198 -5.76 1.52 -2.38
N PRO A 199 -5.64 0.79 -1.26
CA PRO A 199 -6.80 0.38 -0.47
C PRO A 199 -7.54 1.57 0.16
N GLU A 200 -6.86 2.70 0.37
CA GLU A 200 -7.45 3.95 0.87
C GLU A 200 -8.48 4.58 -0.09
N LEU A 201 -8.49 4.15 -1.36
CA LEU A 201 -9.47 4.57 -2.37
C LEU A 201 -10.70 3.66 -2.44
N THR A 202 -10.84 2.73 -1.50
CA THR A 202 -11.96 1.80 -1.43
C THR A 202 -12.72 1.96 -0.11
N SER A 203 -13.92 1.38 -0.03
CA SER A 203 -14.69 1.28 1.23
C SER A 203 -14.20 0.13 2.12
N ASP A 204 -13.34 -0.75 1.62
CA ASP A 204 -12.81 -1.91 2.35
C ASP A 204 -11.68 -1.49 3.30
N SER A 205 -11.97 -1.51 4.60
CA SER A 205 -11.02 -1.13 5.65
C SER A 205 -10.19 -2.30 6.19
N ARG A 206 -10.25 -3.49 5.58
CA ARG A 206 -9.54 -4.69 6.10
C ARG A 206 -8.03 -4.56 6.00
N TRP A 207 -7.50 -3.91 4.96
CA TRP A 207 -6.06 -3.63 4.87
C TRP A 207 -5.58 -2.71 5.99
N HIS A 208 -6.31 -1.63 6.29
CA HIS A 208 -6.02 -0.77 7.44
C HIS A 208 -6.16 -1.54 8.75
N SER A 209 -7.18 -2.40 8.88
CA SER A 209 -7.39 -3.22 10.08
C SER A 209 -6.26 -4.25 10.28
N LEU A 210 -5.76 -4.83 9.20
CA LEU A 210 -4.57 -5.70 9.22
C LEU A 210 -3.35 -4.92 9.73
N PHE A 211 -3.12 -3.72 9.20
CA PHE A 211 -2.03 -2.86 9.68
C PHE A 211 -2.19 -2.50 11.17
N LEU A 212 -3.40 -2.17 11.62
CA LEU A 212 -3.67 -1.86 13.03
C LEU A 212 -3.43 -3.08 13.95
N LYS A 213 -3.71 -4.30 13.49
CA LYS A 213 -3.38 -5.53 14.22
C LYS A 213 -1.86 -5.74 14.40
N MET A 214 -1.04 -5.16 13.53
CA MET A 214 0.43 -5.23 13.65
C MET A 214 0.97 -4.28 14.74
N LEU A 215 0.20 -3.26 15.15
CA LEU A 215 0.63 -2.29 16.15
C LEU A 215 0.88 -2.97 17.51
N PRO A 216 1.86 -2.46 18.30
CA PRO A 216 2.10 -2.97 19.63
C PRO A 216 0.82 -2.85 20.48
N LYS A 217 0.42 -3.92 21.16
CA LYS A 217 -0.76 -3.91 22.03
C LYS A 217 -0.47 -3.07 23.28
N GLY A 218 -0.92 -1.81 23.28
CA GLY A 218 -1.21 -1.08 24.52
C GLY A 218 -2.41 -1.73 25.22
N GLY A 219 -2.39 -1.87 26.55
CA GLY A 219 -3.38 -2.65 27.30
C GLY A 219 -4.85 -2.30 27.04
N LYS A 220 -5.65 -3.35 26.77
CA LYS A 220 -7.13 -3.48 26.62
C LYS A 220 -7.74 -2.82 25.36
N ALA A 221 -8.74 -3.38 24.65
CA ALA A 221 -9.69 -4.47 24.93
C ALA A 221 -10.03 -5.26 23.65
N GLU A 222 -10.51 -6.50 23.85
CA GLU A 222 -11.02 -7.44 22.84
C GLU A 222 -12.34 -6.96 22.22
N VAL A 223 -12.54 -7.30 20.93
CA VAL A 223 -13.83 -7.18 20.24
C VAL A 223 -14.33 -8.59 19.93
N GLN A 224 -15.54 -8.91 20.41
CA GLN A 224 -16.22 -10.20 20.23
C GLN A 224 -16.79 -10.33 18.82
N GLN A 225 -16.68 -11.53 18.24
CA GLN A 225 -17.22 -11.92 16.92
C GLN A 225 -18.55 -12.65 17.05
N ALA A 226 -19.43 -12.48 16.05
CA ALA A 226 -20.58 -13.33 15.77
C ALA A 226 -20.34 -14.09 14.46
N LYS A 227 -20.73 -15.37 14.43
CA LYS A 227 -20.56 -16.32 13.30
C LYS A 227 -21.84 -16.38 12.47
N GLU A 228 -21.71 -16.61 11.16
CA GLU A 228 -22.61 -17.47 10.37
C GLU A 228 -22.03 -17.78 8.97
N GLN A 229 -22.58 -18.81 8.32
CA GLN A 229 -21.93 -19.81 7.47
C GLN A 229 -21.98 -19.59 5.93
N GLU A 230 -20.94 -20.13 5.29
CA GLU A 230 -20.69 -20.66 3.92
C GLU A 230 -21.73 -20.59 2.78
N THR A 231 -21.24 -20.29 1.56
CA THR A 231 -21.13 -21.24 0.41
C THR A 231 -20.26 -20.63 -0.73
N GLU A 232 -19.35 -21.43 -1.29
CA GLU A 232 -18.38 -21.06 -2.34
C GLU A 232 -19.00 -20.98 -3.76
N GLU A 233 -18.65 -19.97 -4.55
CA GLU A 233 -18.80 -20.01 -6.01
C GLU A 233 -17.63 -19.29 -6.72
N GLN A 234 -17.05 -19.95 -7.72
CA GLN A 234 -15.89 -19.50 -8.48
C GLN A 234 -16.27 -18.40 -9.49
N VAL A 235 -15.60 -17.24 -9.45
CA VAL A 235 -15.84 -16.12 -10.39
C VAL A 235 -14.61 -15.82 -11.26
N VAL A 236 -14.82 -15.83 -12.57
CA VAL A 236 -13.86 -15.49 -13.63
C VAL A 236 -13.52 -13.99 -13.61
N ARG A 237 -12.22 -13.64 -13.71
CA ARG A 237 -11.68 -12.29 -13.46
C ARG A 237 -11.64 -11.42 -14.72
N VAL A 238 -12.14 -10.19 -14.61
CA VAL A 238 -12.09 -9.15 -15.65
C VAL A 238 -11.31 -7.96 -15.12
N LEU A 239 -10.24 -7.54 -15.83
CA LEU A 239 -9.56 -6.26 -15.57
C LEU A 239 -10.48 -5.14 -16.05
N ARG A 240 -10.84 -4.20 -15.16
CA ARG A 240 -11.75 -3.10 -15.51
C ARG A 240 -10.97 -1.79 -15.57
N PRO A 241 -11.02 -1.07 -16.71
CA PRO A 241 -10.57 0.32 -16.76
C PRO A 241 -11.43 1.19 -15.86
N PHE A 242 -10.89 2.32 -15.38
CA PHE A 242 -11.66 3.32 -14.63
C PHE A 242 -12.70 4.01 -15.54
N THR A 243 -13.88 3.42 -15.72
CA THR A 243 -14.95 3.98 -16.58
C THR A 243 -16.23 4.37 -15.81
N ASP A 244 -16.39 3.97 -14.55
CA ASP A 244 -17.51 4.41 -13.69
C ASP A 244 -17.00 4.79 -12.27
N PRO A 245 -17.00 6.09 -11.90
CA PRO A 245 -16.46 6.58 -10.63
C PRO A 245 -17.37 6.40 -9.41
N LYS A 246 -18.56 5.77 -9.54
CA LYS A 246 -19.57 5.69 -8.46
C LYS A 246 -19.07 5.12 -7.14
N ASP A 247 -18.04 4.28 -7.18
CA ASP A 247 -17.48 3.61 -6.00
C ASP A 247 -16.15 4.20 -5.52
N LEU A 248 -15.64 5.26 -6.16
CA LEU A 248 -14.52 6.03 -5.62
C LEU A 248 -15.07 6.98 -4.54
N PRO A 249 -14.45 7.06 -3.35
CA PRO A 249 -14.88 7.99 -2.32
C PRO A 249 -14.79 9.43 -2.86
N VAL A 250 -15.93 10.04 -3.13
CA VAL A 250 -16.01 11.48 -3.36
C VAL A 250 -15.86 12.14 -1.98
N PHE A 251 -14.70 12.69 -1.69
CA PHE A 251 -14.46 13.49 -0.48
C PHE A 251 -15.29 14.78 -0.57
N ARG A 252 -16.52 14.75 -0.04
CA ARG A 252 -17.47 15.88 -0.05
C ARG A 252 -17.27 16.85 1.12
N ASP A 253 -16.12 16.83 1.78
CA ASP A 253 -15.91 17.66 2.95
C ASP A 253 -15.61 19.11 2.53
N SER A 254 -16.62 19.97 2.64
CA SER A 254 -16.55 21.40 2.30
C SER A 254 -15.87 22.23 3.39
N SER A 255 -15.47 21.64 4.52
CA SER A 255 -14.74 22.32 5.60
C SER A 255 -13.32 22.74 5.21
N PHE A 256 -12.84 22.36 4.02
CA PHE A 256 -11.49 22.66 3.53
C PHE A 256 -11.41 23.84 2.54
N LEU A 257 -12.50 24.57 2.32
CA LEU A 257 -12.53 25.78 1.47
C LEU A 257 -12.41 27.09 2.25
N VAL A 258 -12.02 27.04 3.53
CA VAL A 258 -11.66 28.25 4.29
C VAL A 258 -10.16 28.46 4.12
N PHE A 259 -9.80 29.31 3.17
CA PHE A 259 -8.52 30.01 3.20
C PHE A 259 -8.67 31.14 4.22
N GLU A 260 -8.03 31.01 5.39
CA GLU A 260 -7.63 32.17 6.19
C GLU A 260 -6.27 32.69 5.70
#